data_AF-A0AAW2L106-F1
#
_entry.id   AF-A0AAW2L106-F1
#
_cell.length_a   1.000
_cell.length_b   1.000
_cell.length_c   1.000
_cell.angle_alpha   90.00
_cell.angle_beta   90.00
_cell.angle_gamma   90.00
#
_symmetry.space_group_name_H-M   'P 1'
#
loop_
_entity.id
_entity.type
_entity.pdbx_description
1 polymer ?
#
loop_
_entity_poly.entity_id
_entity_poly.type
_entity_poly.pdbx_seq_one_letter_code
_entity_poly.pdbx_strand_id
1 'polypeptide(L)'
;MDGTRPELHFVFMNYDPEYERLRSNKTKRGAHELDLYLSRKHDEVLAKNLLPGTYRKTLSLVIVDGFAVEITDDQACLFTRILIR
;
A
#
# COMPACT_ATOMS: atom_id res chain seq x y z
N MET A 1 -3.44 -2.33 -26.28
CA MET A 1 -2.99 -2.36 -24.87
C MET A 1 -4.19 -1.98 -24.05
N ASP A 2 -4.70 -2.90 -23.23
CA ASP A 2 -5.97 -2.73 -22.52
C ASP A 2 -5.71 -2.09 -21.15
N GLY A 3 -5.09 -0.90 -21.16
CA GLY A 3 -4.60 -0.19 -19.98
C GLY A 3 -5.69 0.33 -19.04
N THR A 4 -6.96 0.07 -19.36
CA THR A 4 -8.15 0.50 -18.61
C THR A 4 -8.77 -0.62 -17.79
N ARG A 5 -8.30 -1.87 -17.92
CA ARG A 5 -8.77 -2.97 -17.08
C ARG A 5 -8.05 -2.94 -15.72
N PRO A 6 -8.77 -3.00 -14.60
CA PRO A 6 -8.14 -3.14 -13.30
C PRO A 6 -7.41 -4.48 -13.18
N GLU A 7 -6.13 -4.43 -12.81
CA GLU A 7 -5.29 -5.58 -12.49
C GLU A 7 -4.79 -5.45 -11.04
N LEU A 8 -4.33 -6.55 -10.45
CA LEU A 8 -3.77 -6.52 -9.11
C LEU A 8 -2.32 -6.03 -9.16
N HIS A 9 -2.05 -4.91 -8.49
CA HIS A 9 -0.71 -4.32 -8.39
C HIS A 9 -0.20 -4.37 -6.94
N PHE A 10 1.11 -4.60 -6.79
CA PHE A 10 1.80 -4.51 -5.50
C PHE A 10 2.63 -3.24 -5.44
N VAL A 11 2.34 -2.40 -4.44
CA VAL A 11 3.03 -1.13 -4.19
C VAL A 11 3.93 -1.31 -2.98
N PHE A 12 5.22 -1.01 -3.14
CA PHE A 12 6.19 -1.03 -2.07
C PHE A 12 6.62 0.38 -1.70
N MET A 13 6.58 0.69 -0.41
CA MET A 13 6.89 2.01 0.10
C MET A 13 8.40 2.17 0.29
N ASN A 14 8.85 3.42 0.28
CA ASN A 14 10.23 3.73 0.65
C ASN A 14 10.43 3.50 2.15
N TYR A 15 11.70 3.42 2.56
CA TYR A 15 12.09 3.31 3.96
C TYR A 15 11.33 4.29 4.86
N ASP A 16 10.78 3.76 5.93
CA ASP A 16 10.06 4.50 6.96
C ASP A 16 10.60 4.11 8.34
N PRO A 17 11.22 5.04 9.07
CA PRO A 17 11.76 4.76 10.41
C PRO A 17 10.66 4.40 11.41
N GLU A 18 9.42 4.87 11.23
CA GLU A 18 8.31 4.56 12.12
C GLU A 18 7.82 3.13 11.92
N TYR A 19 7.77 2.66 10.67
CA TYR A 19 7.57 1.26 10.35
C TYR A 19 8.59 0.36 11.06
N GLU A 20 9.89 0.67 10.97
CA GLU A 20 10.93 -0.15 11.63
C GLU A 20 10.81 -0.09 13.16
N ARG A 21 10.49 1.08 13.73
CA ARG A 21 10.25 1.24 15.17
C ARG A 21 9.09 0.35 15.63
N LEU A 22 7.95 0.39 14.94
CA LEU A 22 6.76 -0.40 15.28
C LEU A 22 7.00 -1.91 15.06
N ARG A 23 7.65 -2.28 13.96
CA ARG A 23 8.01 -3.67 13.63
C ARG A 23 8.97 -4.31 14.63
N SER A 24 9.83 -3.52 15.26
CA SER A 24 10.72 -4.03 16.31
C SER A 24 9.97 -4.52 17.57
N ASN A 25 8.75 -4.04 17.80
CA ASN A 25 7.90 -4.46 18.93
C ASN A 25 7.13 -5.75 18.60
N LYS A 26 7.73 -6.90 18.94
CA LYS A 26 7.19 -8.24 18.64
C LYS A 26 6.06 -8.71 19.57
N THR A 27 5.43 -7.81 20.32
CA THR A 27 4.27 -8.16 21.16
C THR A 27 3.00 -8.25 20.30
N LYS A 28 1.97 -8.96 20.77
CA LYS A 28 0.66 -9.01 20.09
C LYS A 28 0.06 -7.60 19.89
N ARG A 29 0.21 -6.75 20.90
CA ARG A 29 -0.21 -5.35 20.83
C ARG A 29 0.60 -4.58 19.80
N GLY A 30 1.92 -4.75 19.78
CA GLY A 30 2.80 -4.13 18.78
C GLY A 30 2.44 -4.53 17.35
N ALA A 31 2.14 -5.81 17.12
CA ALA A 31 1.68 -6.28 15.81
C ALA A 31 0.37 -5.63 15.36
N HIS A 32 -0.58 -5.45 16.29
CA HIS A 32 -1.84 -4.75 15.99
C HIS A 32 -1.63 -3.24 15.73
N GLU A 33 -0.77 -2.58 16.51
CA GLU A 33 -0.42 -1.18 16.29
C GLU A 33 0.26 -0.97 14.93
N LEU A 34 1.17 -1.87 14.55
CA LEU A 34 1.80 -1.86 13.22
C LEU A 34 0.78 -2.05 12.09
N ASP A 35 -0.14 -3.01 12.23
CA ASP A 35 -1.18 -3.27 11.23
C ASP A 35 -2.10 -2.04 11.01
N LEU A 36 -2.54 -1.42 12.11
CA LEU A 36 -3.34 -0.18 12.03
C LEU A 36 -2.58 0.98 11.40
N TYR A 37 -1.30 1.14 11.76
CA TYR A 37 -0.44 2.18 11.21
C TYR A 37 -0.29 2.02 9.69
N LEU A 38 0.09 0.83 9.23
CA LEU A 38 0.26 0.53 7.81
C LEU A 38 -1.06 0.65 7.06
N SER A 39 -2.16 0.12 7.59
CA SER A 39 -3.46 0.23 6.91
C SER A 39 -3.83 1.69 6.64
N ARG A 40 -3.71 2.57 7.65
CA ARG A 40 -4.02 4.00 7.51
C ARG A 40 -3.09 4.68 6.52
N LYS A 41 -1.77 4.44 6.64
CA LYS A 41 -0.76 4.98 5.73
C LYS A 41 -1.05 4.59 4.27
N HIS A 42 -1.41 3.33 4.01
CA HIS A 42 -1.75 2.86 2.66
C HIS A 42 -3.04 3.52 2.14
N ASP A 43 -4.06 3.68 2.99
CA ASP A 43 -5.30 4.36 2.62
C ASP A 43 -5.05 5.84 2.27
N GLU A 44 -4.20 6.53 3.03
CA GLU A 44 -3.81 7.92 2.76
C GLU A 44 -3.05 8.05 1.43
N VAL A 45 -2.14 7.13 1.13
CA VAL A 45 -1.43 7.09 -0.15
C VAL A 45 -2.40 6.90 -1.31
N LEU A 46 -3.35 5.98 -1.19
CA LEU A 46 -4.36 5.75 -2.21
C LEU A 46 -5.27 6.98 -2.40
N ALA A 47 -5.79 7.53 -1.31
CA ALA A 47 -6.68 8.69 -1.34
C ALA A 47 -6.00 9.96 -1.89
N LYS A 48 -4.68 10.10 -1.70
CA LYS A 48 -3.91 11.24 -2.22
C LYS A 48 -3.68 11.18 -3.73
N ASN A 49 -3.54 9.98 -4.29
CA ASN A 49 -3.13 9.80 -5.68
C ASN A 49 -4.30 9.42 -6.61
N LEU A 50 -5.36 8.81 -6.06
CA LEU A 50 -6.46 8.24 -6.85
C LEU A 50 -7.82 8.80 -6.43
N LEU A 51 -8.72 8.87 -7.41
CA LEU A 51 -10.12 9.26 -7.16
C LEU A 51 -10.84 8.17 -6.34
N PRO A 52 -11.60 8.54 -5.29
CA PRO A 52 -12.41 7.58 -4.54
C PRO A 52 -13.33 6.75 -5.45
N GLY A 53 -13.44 5.45 -5.18
CA GLY A 53 -14.26 4.51 -5.96
C GLY A 53 -13.60 4.01 -7.26
N THR A 54 -12.41 4.50 -7.60
CA THR A 54 -11.68 4.06 -8.81
C THR A 54 -10.60 3.01 -8.52
N TYR A 55 -10.46 2.57 -7.28
CA TYR A 55 -9.48 1.60 -6.83
C TYR A 55 -10.04 0.71 -5.72
N ARG A 56 -9.43 -0.45 -5.52
CA ARG A 56 -9.75 -1.35 -4.39
C ARG A 56 -8.48 -1.85 -3.72
N LYS A 57 -8.21 -1.39 -2.49
CA LYS A 57 -7.12 -1.96 -1.65
C LYS A 57 -7.54 -3.36 -1.23
N THR A 58 -6.72 -4.36 -1.55
CA THR A 58 -7.03 -5.77 -1.25
C THR A 58 -6.45 -6.18 0.09
N LEU A 59 -5.21 -5.78 0.39
CA LEU A 59 -4.53 -6.08 1.66
C LEU A 59 -3.34 -5.16 1.89
N SER A 60 -2.95 -5.04 3.16
CA SER A 60 -1.65 -4.48 3.58
C SER A 60 -0.68 -5.63 3.83
N LEU A 61 0.53 -5.52 3.29
CA LEU A 61 1.65 -6.39 3.63
C LEU A 61 2.30 -5.81 4.89
N VAL A 62 2.42 -6.59 5.95
CA VAL A 62 3.00 -6.11 7.24
C VAL A 62 4.47 -6.47 7.37
N ILE A 63 4.93 -7.49 6.63
CA ILE A 63 6.32 -7.97 6.63
C ILE A 63 7.25 -6.99 5.89
N VAL A 64 6.68 -6.26 4.94
CA VAL A 64 7.29 -5.20 4.15
C VAL A 64 6.30 -4.05 4.11
N ASP A 65 6.75 -2.81 4.22
CA ASP A 65 5.87 -1.64 4.10
C ASP A 65 5.33 -1.54 2.67
N GLY A 66 4.14 -2.11 2.44
CA GLY A 66 3.54 -2.20 1.10
C GLY A 66 2.12 -2.76 1.13
N PHE A 67 1.45 -2.72 -0.02
CA PHE A 67 0.05 -3.15 -0.13
C PHE A 67 -0.28 -3.65 -1.53
N ALA A 68 -1.35 -4.44 -1.63
CA ALA A 68 -1.93 -4.86 -2.88
C ALA A 68 -3.19 -4.04 -3.18
N VAL A 69 -3.32 -3.57 -4.41
CA VAL A 69 -4.45 -2.75 -4.87
C VAL A 69 -4.84 -3.15 -6.28
N GLU A 70 -6.14 -3.22 -6.55
CA GLU A 70 -6.66 -3.33 -7.90
C GLU A 70 -6.85 -1.94 -8.51
N ILE A 71 -6.09 -1.68 -9.56
CA ILE A 71 -6.07 -0.42 -10.33
C ILE A 71 -5.72 -0.72 -11.78
N THR A 72 -5.94 0.26 -12.64
CA THR A 72 -5.51 0.23 -14.04
C THR A 72 -4.03 0.56 -14.17
N ASP A 73 -3.43 0.18 -15.31
CA ASP A 73 -2.06 0.55 -15.63
C ASP A 73 -1.83 2.06 -15.69
N ASP A 74 -2.84 2.81 -16.18
CA ASP A 74 -2.80 4.26 -16.23
C ASP A 74 -2.76 4.88 -14.82
N GLN A 75 -3.52 4.31 -13.88
CA GLN A 75 -3.47 4.72 -12.47
C GLN A 75 -2.17 4.29 -11.80
N ALA A 76 -1.63 3.12 -12.15
CA ALA A 76 -0.35 2.65 -11.64
C ALA A 76 0.79 3.65 -11.97
N CYS A 77 0.72 4.34 -13.10
CA CYS A 77 1.69 5.37 -13.49
C CYS A 77 1.72 6.60 -12.55
N LEU A 78 0.69 6.80 -11.74
CA LEU A 78 0.63 7.90 -10.77
C LEU A 78 1.52 7.63 -9.54
N PHE A 79 1.86 6.37 -9.26
CA PHE A 79 2.75 6.01 -8.16
C PHE A 79 4.21 6.17 -8.59
N THR A 80 4.84 7.24 -8.11
CA THR A 80 6.18 7.67 -8.56
C THR A 80 7.34 6.83 -8.02
N ARG A 81 7.12 5.63 -7.48
CA ARG A 81 8.17 4.73 -6.96
C ARG A 81 7.66 3.29 -6.78
N ILE A 82 8.29 2.39 -7.55
CA ILE A 82 8.34 0.92 -7.44
C ILE A 82 6.98 0.20 -7.38
N LEU A 83 6.46 -0.12 -8.56
CA LEU A 83 5.46 -1.16 -8.78
C LEU A 83 6.16 -2.38 -9.43
N ILE A 84 5.94 -3.58 -8.87
CA ILE A 84 6.32 -4.84 -9.53
C ILE A 84 5.01 -5.49 -9.98
N ARG A 85 4.89 -5.74 -11.30
CA ARG A 85 3.79 -6.52 -11.89
C ARG A 85 3.98 -8.01 -11.58
#